data_AF-A0A964RNA5-F1
#
_entry.id   AF-A0A964RNA5-F1
#
_cell.length_a   1.000
_cell.length_b   1.000
_cell.length_c   1.000
_cell.angle_alpha   90.00
_cell.angle_beta   90.00
_cell.angle_gamma   90.00
#
_symmetry.space_group_name_H-M   'P 1'
#
loop_
_entity.id
_entity.type
_entity.pdbx_description
1 polymer ?
#
loop_
_entity_poly.entity_id
_entity_poly.type
_entity_poly.pdbx_seq_one_letter_code
_entity_poly.pdbx_strand_id
1 'polypeptide(L)'
;MAQIDSHFPKLYTFGENYIIREYINGIELDKFLLSNPLTDSISHGIIELYEAMDSVGYRRLDAAPFHIFLTPSNGIKLIDTARAMKKKVIYPSLIIKGLSDLGYKKDFLNFVKCNKPELYKKWLNKKE
;
A
#
# COMPACT_ATOMS: atom_id res chain seq x y z
N MET A 1 1.67 -14.45 -7.21
CA MET A 1 2.10 -15.02 -5.90
C MET A 1 2.94 -13.97 -5.18
N ALA A 2 2.62 -13.58 -3.94
CA ALA A 2 3.28 -12.44 -3.29
C ALA A 2 4.81 -12.53 -3.18
N GLN A 3 5.36 -13.75 -3.16
CA GLN A 3 6.79 -14.00 -3.00
C GLN A 3 7.66 -13.63 -4.22
N ILE A 4 7.05 -13.31 -5.37
CA ILE A 4 7.78 -12.87 -6.57
C ILE A 4 7.84 -11.34 -6.71
N ASP A 5 7.16 -10.60 -5.85
CA ASP A 5 7.06 -9.14 -5.93
C ASP A 5 7.77 -8.49 -4.73
N SER A 6 8.64 -7.52 -5.00
CA SER A 6 9.50 -6.88 -4.00
C SER A 6 8.75 -6.04 -2.96
N HIS A 7 7.50 -5.68 -3.24
CA HIS A 7 6.65 -4.93 -2.31
C HIS A 7 6.25 -5.74 -1.07
N PHE A 8 6.41 -7.07 -1.11
CA PHE A 8 6.06 -7.95 0.01
C PHE A 8 7.32 -8.54 0.64
N PRO A 9 7.34 -8.75 1.97
CA PRO A 9 8.46 -9.41 2.64
C PRO A 9 8.70 -10.81 2.08
N LYS A 10 9.96 -11.13 1.77
CA LYS A 10 10.37 -12.50 1.43
C LYS A 10 10.11 -13.42 2.62
N LEU A 11 9.47 -14.55 2.39
CA LEU A 11 9.28 -15.62 3.36
C LEU A 11 10.50 -16.54 3.30
N TYR A 12 11.16 -16.72 4.44
CA TYR A 12 12.31 -17.62 4.55
C TYR A 12 11.88 -19.02 5.01
N THR A 13 11.03 -19.10 6.03
CA THR A 13 10.45 -20.36 6.50
C THR A 13 9.19 -20.10 7.33
N PHE A 14 8.40 -21.13 7.59
CA PHE A 14 7.24 -21.10 8.46
C PHE A 14 7.02 -22.47 9.10
N GLY A 15 6.35 -22.48 10.24
CA GLY A 15 5.89 -23.68 10.92
C GLY A 15 4.47 -23.49 11.45
N GLU A 16 4.05 -24.35 12.38
CA GLU A 16 2.69 -24.35 12.92
C GLU A 16 2.30 -23.00 13.54
N ASN A 17 3.22 -22.37 14.28
CA ASN A 17 2.94 -21.16 15.05
C ASN A 17 3.95 -20.02 14.79
N TYR A 18 4.72 -20.09 13.70
CA TYR A 18 5.70 -19.05 13.38
C TYR A 18 5.89 -18.84 11.88
N ILE A 19 6.32 -17.64 11.53
CA ILE A 19 6.87 -17.29 10.22
C ILE A 19 8.21 -16.58 10.43
N ILE A 20 9.19 -16.90 9.60
CA ILE A 20 10.45 -16.16 9.48
C ILE A 20 10.44 -15.49 8.11
N ARG A 21 10.58 -14.18 8.08
CA ARG A 21 10.50 -13.37 6.86
C ARG A 21 11.51 -12.23 6.89
N GLU A 22 11.66 -11.58 5.74
CA GLU A 22 12.48 -10.38 5.56
C GLU A 22 12.18 -9.32 6.62
N TYR A 23 13.24 -8.82 7.26
CA TYR A 23 13.16 -7.66 8.11
C TYR A 23 13.07 -6.41 7.24
N ILE A 24 12.00 -5.63 7.42
CA ILE A 24 11.80 -4.40 6.67
C ILE A 24 12.41 -3.24 7.46
N ASN A 25 13.60 -2.81 7.07
CA ASN A 25 14.22 -1.61 7.61
C ASN A 25 13.58 -0.37 6.96
N GLY A 26 12.58 0.21 7.60
CA GLY A 26 11.86 1.36 7.07
C GLY A 26 11.02 2.08 8.12
N ILE A 27 10.42 3.20 7.70
CA ILE A 27 9.53 4.03 8.51
C ILE A 27 8.09 3.82 8.02
N GLU A 28 7.15 3.65 8.94
CA GLU A 28 5.72 3.56 8.63
C GLU A 28 5.24 4.82 7.91
N LEU A 29 4.37 4.67 6.91
CA LEU A 29 3.94 5.76 6.03
C LEU A 29 3.27 6.90 6.80
N ASP A 30 2.40 6.58 7.75
CA ASP A 30 1.75 7.59 8.60
C ASP A 30 2.76 8.34 9.46
N LYS A 31 3.68 7.64 10.13
CA LYS A 31 4.75 8.26 10.92
C LYS A 31 5.63 9.16 10.08
N PHE A 32 6.00 8.73 8.87
CA PHE A 32 6.81 9.54 7.97
C PHE A 32 6.10 10.85 7.59
N LEU A 33 4.82 10.75 7.23
CA LEU A 33 4.01 11.88 6.76
C LEU A 33 3.60 12.86 7.88
N LEU A 34 3.82 12.52 9.16
CA LEU A 34 3.68 13.48 10.27
C LEU A 34 4.76 14.56 10.26
N SER A 35 5.94 14.29 9.71
CA SER A 35 7.08 15.22 9.73
C SER A 35 7.61 15.56 8.33
N ASN A 36 7.06 14.94 7.28
CA ASN A 36 7.49 15.12 5.90
C ASN A 36 6.28 15.23 4.97
N PRO A 37 6.37 16.00 3.88
CA PRO A 37 5.28 16.13 2.93
C PRO A 37 5.06 14.86 2.12
N LEU A 38 3.82 14.63 1.68
CA LEU A 38 3.53 13.67 0.63
C LEU A 38 4.13 14.17 -0.69
N THR A 39 5.14 13.47 -1.20
CA THR A 39 5.77 13.78 -2.49
C THR A 39 5.15 12.98 -3.63
N ASP A 40 5.42 13.39 -4.87
CA ASP A 40 5.03 12.65 -6.07
C ASP A 40 5.64 11.24 -6.07
N SER A 41 6.88 11.07 -5.60
CA SER A 41 7.54 9.76 -5.48
C SER A 41 6.81 8.84 -4.51
N ILE A 42 6.43 9.35 -3.33
CA ILE A 42 5.65 8.56 -2.36
C ILE A 42 4.26 8.24 -2.92
N SER A 43 3.61 9.20 -3.57
CA SER A 43 2.32 8.99 -4.22
C SER A 43 2.39 7.92 -5.31
N HIS A 44 3.47 7.92 -6.10
CA HIS A 44 3.74 6.88 -7.09
C HIS A 44 3.93 5.51 -6.43
N GLY A 45 4.74 5.43 -5.37
CA GLY A 45 4.94 4.18 -4.62
C GLY A 45 3.64 3.62 -4.06
N ILE A 46 2.74 4.46 -3.52
CA ILE A 46 1.43 3.99 -3.03
C ILE A 46 0.60 3.36 -4.18
N ILE A 47 0.68 3.91 -5.39
CA ILE A 47 0.03 3.34 -6.59
C ILE A 47 0.70 2.02 -6.97
N GLU A 48 2.03 1.96 -7.04
CA GLU A 48 2.77 0.74 -7.36
C GLU A 48 2.43 -0.39 -6.38
N LEU A 49 2.35 -0.08 -5.09
CA LEU A 49 1.93 -1.04 -4.08
C LEU A 49 0.50 -1.54 -4.32
N TYR A 50 -0.42 -0.65 -4.69
CA TYR A 50 -1.79 -1.04 -5.04
C TYR A 50 -1.81 -1.98 -6.25
N GLU A 51 -1.08 -1.65 -7.31
CA GLU A 51 -0.99 -2.47 -8.52
C GLU A 51 -0.30 -3.81 -8.23
N ALA A 52 0.70 -3.84 -7.35
CA ALA A 52 1.34 -5.06 -6.86
C ALA A 52 0.36 -5.96 -6.10
N MET A 53 -0.53 -5.41 -5.26
CA MET A 53 -1.59 -6.21 -4.61
C MET A 53 -2.51 -6.86 -5.65
N ASP A 54 -2.89 -6.15 -6.70
CA ASP A 54 -3.76 -6.67 -7.78
C ASP A 54 -3.02 -7.75 -8.58
N SER A 55 -1.75 -7.50 -8.94
CA SER A 55 -0.93 -8.41 -9.75
C SER A 55 -0.65 -9.74 -9.05
N VAL A 56 -0.45 -9.73 -7.73
CA VAL A 56 -0.19 -10.96 -6.96
C VAL A 56 -1.47 -11.73 -6.61
N GLY A 57 -2.64 -11.18 -6.96
CA GLY A 57 -3.95 -11.83 -6.83
C GLY A 57 -4.66 -11.56 -5.51
N TYR A 58 -4.31 -10.51 -4.77
CA TYR A 58 -5.02 -10.17 -3.53
C TYR A 58 -6.45 -9.70 -3.83
N ARG A 59 -7.39 -10.13 -3.00
CA ARG A 59 -8.79 -9.69 -3.11
C ARG A 59 -8.97 -8.32 -2.47
N ARG A 60 -8.20 -8.01 -1.44
CA ARG A 60 -8.19 -6.73 -0.75
C ARG A 60 -7.02 -5.89 -1.26
N LEU A 61 -7.33 -4.86 -2.06
CA LEU A 61 -6.38 -3.88 -2.58
C LEU A 61 -6.33 -2.65 -1.67
N ASP A 62 -6.08 -2.88 -0.38
CA ASP A 62 -6.22 -1.86 0.66
C ASP A 62 -5.43 -2.24 1.92
N ALA A 63 -4.84 -1.24 2.58
CA ALA A 63 -4.03 -1.40 3.78
C ALA A 63 -4.13 -0.15 4.67
N ALA A 64 -3.94 -0.33 5.96
CA ALA A 64 -3.75 0.82 6.84
C ALA A 64 -2.32 1.38 6.66
N PRO A 65 -2.11 2.72 6.70
CA PRO A 65 -0.78 3.29 6.48
C PRO A 65 0.34 2.78 7.41
N PHE A 66 0.03 2.41 8.65
CA PHE A 66 1.01 1.84 9.59
C PHE A 66 1.50 0.43 9.20
N HIS A 67 0.88 -0.22 8.21
CA HIS A 67 1.39 -1.46 7.60
C HIS A 67 2.23 -1.20 6.35
N ILE A 68 2.32 0.05 5.89
CA ILE A 68 3.06 0.45 4.70
C ILE A 68 4.36 1.10 5.15
N PHE A 69 5.49 0.59 4.66
CA PHE A 69 6.82 1.02 5.08
C PHE A 69 7.55 1.68 3.92
N LEU A 70 8.14 2.85 4.18
CA LEU A 70 9.10 3.51 3.32
C LEU A 70 10.51 3.09 3.71
N THR A 71 11.26 2.55 2.77
CA THR A 71 12.62 2.03 2.99
C THR A 71 13.67 3.07 2.54
N PRO A 72 14.89 3.06 3.11
CA PRO A 72 15.97 3.98 2.73
C PRO A 72 16.37 3.94 1.25
N SER A 73 16.12 2.82 0.57
CA SER A 73 16.32 2.66 -0.87
C SER A 73 15.17 3.24 -1.70
N ASN A 74 14.36 4.14 -1.13
CA ASN A 74 13.13 4.72 -1.70
C ASN A 74 12.08 3.69 -2.15
N GLY A 75 12.15 2.46 -1.64
CA GLY A 75 11.14 1.42 -1.92
C GLY A 75 9.99 1.50 -0.92
N ILE A 76 8.80 1.13 -1.38
CA ILE A 76 7.62 0.95 -0.52
C ILE A 76 7.38 -0.55 -0.30
N LYS A 77 7.03 -0.95 0.92
CA LYS A 77 6.70 -2.34 1.24
C LYS A 77 5.45 -2.43 2.08
N LEU A 78 4.66 -3.49 1.88
CA LEU A 78 3.48 -3.80 2.68
C LEU A 78 3.76 -5.00 3.57
N ILE A 79 3.58 -4.81 4.87
CA ILE A 79 3.53 -5.91 5.83
C ILE A 79 2.07 -6.28 6.16
N ASP A 80 1.93 -7.39 6.89
CA ASP A 80 0.64 -7.91 7.39
C ASP A 80 -0.45 -8.08 6.31
N THR A 81 -0.24 -9.07 5.45
CA THR A 81 -1.20 -9.46 4.41
C THR A 81 -2.08 -10.63 4.81
N ALA A 82 -2.13 -10.98 6.11
CA ALA A 82 -2.85 -12.16 6.62
C ALA A 82 -4.35 -12.15 6.27
N ARG A 83 -4.93 -10.97 6.03
CA ARG A 83 -6.35 -10.79 5.67
C ARG A 83 -6.57 -10.42 4.19
N ALA A 84 -5.53 -10.43 3.37
CA ALA A 84 -5.58 -9.95 1.98
C ALA A 84 -6.57 -10.74 1.09
N MET A 85 -6.85 -12.00 1.44
CA MET A 85 -7.77 -12.87 0.70
C MET A 85 -9.20 -12.92 1.28
N LYS A 86 -9.44 -12.35 2.46
CA LYS A 86 -10.71 -12.55 3.20
C LYS A 86 -11.91 -11.86 2.56
N LYS A 87 -11.71 -10.69 1.95
CA LYS A 87 -12.78 -9.92 1.31
C LYS A 87 -12.29 -9.19 0.08
N LYS A 88 -13.19 -8.95 -0.87
CA LYS A 88 -12.91 -8.13 -2.06
C LYS A 88 -13.01 -6.65 -1.69
N VAL A 89 -11.93 -5.90 -1.88
CA VAL A 89 -11.89 -4.44 -1.70
C VAL A 89 -11.11 -3.88 -2.88
N ILE A 90 -11.77 -3.03 -3.67
CA ILE A 90 -11.15 -2.39 -4.84
C ILE A 90 -10.79 -0.94 -4.56
N TYR A 91 -11.66 -0.20 -3.87
CA TYR A 91 -11.37 1.16 -3.45
C TYR A 91 -10.53 1.15 -2.16
N PRO A 92 -9.32 1.73 -2.14
CA PRO A 92 -8.41 1.65 -0.99
C PRO A 92 -8.79 2.64 0.11
N SER A 93 -9.93 2.39 0.77
CA SER A 93 -10.51 3.33 1.74
C SER A 93 -9.65 3.53 2.99
N LEU A 94 -8.88 2.53 3.43
CA LEU A 94 -7.98 2.70 4.59
C LEU A 94 -6.78 3.57 4.24
N ILE A 95 -6.17 3.37 3.06
CA ILE A 95 -5.08 4.22 2.59
C ILE A 95 -5.59 5.66 2.46
N ILE A 96 -6.71 5.86 1.75
CA ILE A 96 -7.28 7.19 1.50
C ILE A 96 -7.72 7.86 2.80
N LYS A 97 -8.30 7.10 3.74
CA LYS A 97 -8.67 7.64 5.06
C LYS A 97 -7.44 8.10 5.82
N GLY A 98 -6.40 7.28 5.92
CA GLY A 98 -5.18 7.68 6.62
C GLY A 98 -4.49 8.88 5.99
N LEU A 99 -4.45 8.97 4.66
CA LEU A 99 -3.98 10.19 3.98
C LEU A 99 -4.90 11.39 4.25
N SER A 100 -6.22 11.18 4.40
CA SER A 100 -7.17 12.23 4.77
C SER A 100 -6.93 12.75 6.18
N ASP A 101 -6.67 11.85 7.12
CA ASP A 101 -6.40 12.19 8.52
C ASP A 101 -5.10 13.02 8.64
N LEU A 102 -4.18 12.87 7.68
CA LEU A 102 -2.94 13.63 7.55
C LEU A 102 -3.05 14.87 6.63
N GLY A 103 -4.22 15.15 6.06
CA GLY A 103 -4.47 16.30 5.18
C GLY A 103 -4.14 16.11 3.68
N TYR A 104 -3.63 14.96 3.26
CA TYR A 104 -3.13 14.70 1.90
C TYR A 104 -4.12 14.04 0.94
N LYS A 105 -5.38 13.80 1.36
CA LYS A 105 -6.37 13.11 0.51
C LYS A 105 -6.57 13.77 -0.85
N LYS A 106 -6.70 15.10 -0.88
CA LYS A 106 -6.96 15.84 -2.12
C LYS A 106 -5.76 15.75 -3.05
N ASP A 107 -4.56 15.95 -2.51
CA ASP A 107 -3.31 15.92 -3.27
C ASP A 107 -3.06 14.55 -3.88
N PHE A 108 -3.20 13.48 -3.09
CA PHE A 108 -3.06 12.12 -3.59
C PHE A 108 -4.08 11.76 -4.66
N LEU A 109 -5.37 12.08 -4.45
CA LEU A 109 -6.41 11.78 -5.44
C LEU A 109 -6.24 12.57 -6.74
N ASN A 110 -5.78 13.82 -6.65
CA ASN A 110 -5.42 14.61 -7.83
C ASN A 110 -4.20 14.00 -8.56
N PHE A 111 -3.18 13.58 -7.81
CA PHE A 111 -2.02 12.89 -8.38
C PHE A 111 -2.44 11.62 -9.14
N VAL A 112 -3.29 10.79 -8.54
CA VAL A 112 -3.81 9.56 -9.19
C VAL A 112 -4.63 9.90 -10.42
N LYS A 113 -5.48 10.94 -10.38
CA LYS A 113 -6.26 11.39 -11.54
C LYS A 113 -5.38 11.83 -12.71
N CYS A 114 -4.29 12.55 -12.43
CA CYS A 114 -3.37 13.04 -13.46
C CYS A 114 -2.48 11.93 -14.03
N ASN A 115 -1.96 11.05 -13.18
CA ASN A 115 -0.94 10.06 -13.59
C ASN A 115 -1.50 8.69 -13.95
N LYS A 116 -2.64 8.29 -13.37
CA LYS A 116 -3.31 7.00 -13.61
C LYS A 116 -4.84 7.20 -13.72
N PRO A 117 -5.32 7.93 -14.75
CA PRO A 117 -6.73 8.30 -14.87
C PRO A 117 -7.68 7.10 -14.92
N GLU A 118 -7.27 5.98 -15.51
CA GLU A 118 -8.10 4.75 -15.54
C GLU A 118 -8.23 4.10 -14.15
N LEU A 119 -7.16 4.12 -13.35
CA LEU A 119 -7.21 3.67 -11.96
C LEU A 119 -8.13 4.58 -11.13
N TYR A 120 -8.02 5.89 -11.33
CA TYR A 120 -8.91 6.86 -10.69
C TYR A 120 -10.38 6.59 -11.01
N LYS A 121 -10.73 6.35 -12.29
CA LYS A 121 -12.09 5.97 -12.71
C LYS A 121 -12.53 4.64 -12.08
N LYS A 122 -11.66 3.62 -12.07
CA LYS A 122 -11.91 2.32 -11.42
C LYS A 122 -12.29 2.51 -9.95
N TRP A 123 -11.57 3.38 -9.24
CA TRP A 123 -11.83 3.71 -7.84
C TRP A 123 -13.16 4.44 -7.66
N LEU A 124 -13.48 5.44 -8.47
CA LEU A 124 -14.75 6.16 -8.39
C LEU A 124 -15.97 5.26 -8.60
N ASN A 125 -15.89 4.31 -9.55
CA ASN A 125 -16.98 3.37 -9.82
C ASN A 125 -17.19 2.32 -8.71
N LYS A 126 -16.25 2.21 -7.78
CA LYS A 126 -16.25 1.25 -6.65
C LYS A 126 -16.28 1.93 -5.29
N LYS A 127 -16.51 3.24 -5.29
CA LYS A 127 -16.70 4.04 -4.09
C LYS A 127 -18.16 3.92 -3.68
N GLU A 128 -18.46 2.87 -2.91
CA GLU A 128 -19.71 2.71 -2.16
C GLU A 128 -19.59 3.40 -0.80
#